data_AF-A0A958SFR7-F1
#
_entry.id   AF-A0A958SFR7-F1
#
_cell.length_a   1.000
_cell.length_b   1.000
_cell.length_c   1.000
_cell.angle_alpha   90.00
_cell.angle_beta   90.00
_cell.angle_gamma   90.00
#
_symmetry.space_group_name_H-M   'P 1'
#
loop_
_entity.id
_entity.type
_entity.pdbx_description
1 polymer ?
#
loop_
_entity_poly.entity_id
_entity_poly.type
_entity_poly.pdbx_seq_one_letter_code
_entity_poly.pdbx_strand_id
1 'polypeptide(L)'
;MLEQEPVLKILSLKQMVEGVLKEHHEPTRQWIERAKVLLREAATENLDNPLINKLGMSFQSLAMTMHMHMEKEEEVLFPMFQRIEDGLNTEKFCGGIENPIRVMENEHKDLDLHFERIRRITNDFQVTPETTPVVKELYEVLRSLEADLKIHSEKEECELFPAAVMRERKIVERRVE
;
A
#
# COMPACT_ATOMS: atom_id res chain seq x y z
N MET A 1 17.28 24.77 -34.39
CA MET A 1 16.14 24.22 -33.63
C MET A 1 16.71 23.76 -32.30
N LEU A 2 16.48 24.52 -31.23
CA LEU A 2 16.91 24.13 -29.89
C LEU A 2 15.87 23.14 -29.37
N GLU A 3 16.25 21.87 -29.29
CA GLU A 3 15.48 20.86 -28.56
C GLU A 3 15.48 21.28 -27.09
N GLN A 4 14.32 21.69 -26.59
CA GLN A 4 14.14 21.89 -25.16
C GLN A 4 14.15 20.51 -24.51
N GLU A 5 15.19 20.20 -23.73
CA GLU A 5 15.15 19.07 -22.81
C GLU A 5 13.90 19.19 -21.94
N PRO A 6 13.13 18.10 -21.73
CA PRO A 6 11.94 18.16 -20.90
C PRO A 6 12.37 18.53 -19.48
N VAL A 7 11.96 19.71 -19.03
CA VAL A 7 12.09 20.12 -17.62
C VAL A 7 11.39 19.04 -16.80
N LEU A 8 12.17 18.24 -16.08
CA LEU A 8 11.65 17.19 -15.21
C LEU A 8 10.73 17.88 -14.20
N LYS A 9 9.43 17.66 -14.33
CA LYS A 9 8.43 18.35 -13.52
C LYS A 9 8.54 17.81 -12.09
N ILE A 10 9.15 18.58 -11.21
CA ILE A 10 9.22 18.25 -9.78
C ILE A 10 7.80 18.36 -9.23
N LEU A 11 7.21 17.23 -8.85
CA LEU A 11 5.90 17.18 -8.22
C LEU A 11 5.97 17.71 -6.79
N SER A 12 4.92 18.40 -6.33
CA SER A 12 4.73 18.72 -4.92
C SER A 12 4.42 17.46 -4.11
N LEU A 13 4.67 17.46 -2.80
CA LEU A 13 4.26 16.33 -1.94
C LEU A 13 2.76 16.06 -2.06
N LYS A 14 1.96 17.12 -2.16
CA LYS A 14 0.51 17.01 -2.40
C LYS A 14 0.17 16.23 -3.68
N GLN A 15 0.83 16.54 -4.79
CA GLN A 15 0.58 15.86 -6.06
C GLN A 15 1.01 14.39 -6.01
N MET A 16 2.10 14.08 -5.31
CA MET A 16 2.57 12.71 -5.13
C MET A 16 1.60 11.90 -4.26
N VAL A 17 1.11 12.49 -3.16
CA VAL A 17 0.07 11.89 -2.30
C VAL A 17 -1.23 11.67 -3.08
N GLU A 18 -1.71 12.66 -3.83
CA GLU A 18 -2.91 12.51 -4.68
C GLU A 18 -2.75 11.36 -5.69
N GLY A 19 -1.53 11.18 -6.23
CA GLY A 19 -1.18 10.03 -7.06
C GLY A 19 -1.33 8.70 -6.32
N VAL A 20 -0.69 8.56 -5.16
CA VAL A 20 -0.77 7.33 -4.33
C VAL A 20 -2.23 7.00 -3.97
N LEU A 21 -2.99 8.00 -3.53
CA LEU A 21 -4.37 7.81 -3.12
C LEU A 21 -5.24 7.26 -4.27
N LYS A 22 -5.09 7.86 -5.44
CA LYS A 22 -5.90 7.52 -6.62
C LYS A 22 -5.45 6.24 -7.31
N GLU A 23 -4.14 6.04 -7.43
CA GLU A 23 -3.56 4.96 -8.22
C GLU A 23 -3.48 3.65 -7.41
N HIS A 24 -3.39 3.72 -6.08
CA HIS A 24 -3.17 2.53 -5.23
C HIS A 24 -4.23 2.37 -4.13
N HIS A 25 -4.50 3.39 -3.33
CA HIS A 25 -5.40 3.25 -2.17
C HIS A 25 -6.86 3.01 -2.57
N GLU A 26 -7.36 3.73 -3.59
CA GLU A 26 -8.71 3.54 -4.13
C GLU A 26 -8.90 2.13 -4.72
N PRO A 27 -8.04 1.64 -5.65
CA PRO A 27 -8.11 0.26 -6.16
C PRO A 27 -7.95 -0.81 -5.08
N THR A 28 -7.02 -0.63 -4.13
CA THR A 28 -6.78 -1.55 -3.01
C THR A 28 -8.06 -1.83 -2.23
N ARG A 29 -8.84 -0.79 -1.90
CA ARG A 29 -10.15 -0.97 -1.23
C ARG A 29 -11.12 -1.79 -2.07
N GLN A 30 -11.17 -1.55 -3.38
CA GLN A 30 -12.06 -2.27 -4.29
C GLN A 30 -11.68 -3.75 -4.40
N TRP A 31 -10.39 -4.07 -4.52
CA TRP A 31 -9.91 -5.46 -4.54
C TRP A 31 -10.13 -6.17 -3.22
N ILE A 32 -9.92 -5.50 -2.08
CA ILE A 32 -10.24 -6.06 -0.77
C ILE A 32 -11.73 -6.44 -0.70
N GLU A 33 -12.63 -5.55 -1.10
CA GLU A 33 -14.06 -5.85 -1.11
C GLU A 33 -14.43 -6.97 -2.09
N ARG A 34 -13.84 -6.98 -3.29
CA ARG A 34 -14.08 -8.05 -4.26
C ARG A 34 -13.60 -9.41 -3.73
N ALA A 35 -12.41 -9.47 -3.13
CA ALA A 35 -11.88 -10.69 -2.53
C ALA A 35 -12.77 -11.16 -1.35
N LYS A 36 -13.30 -10.26 -0.51
CA LYS A 36 -14.27 -10.61 0.54
C LYS A 36 -15.55 -11.24 -0.02
N VAL A 37 -16.03 -10.77 -1.17
CA VAL A 37 -17.21 -11.37 -1.83
C VAL A 37 -16.87 -12.75 -2.37
N LEU A 38 -15.77 -12.88 -3.13
CA LEU A 38 -15.35 -14.14 -3.75
C LEU A 38 -15.02 -15.22 -2.71
N LEU A 39 -14.41 -14.86 -1.58
CA LEU A 39 -14.17 -15.80 -0.47
C LEU A 39 -15.46 -16.34 0.13
N ARG A 40 -16.50 -15.48 0.27
CA ARG A 40 -17.81 -15.92 0.75
C ARG A 40 -18.49 -16.84 -0.26
N GLU A 41 -18.46 -16.49 -1.54
CA GLU A 41 -19.00 -17.33 -2.62
C GLU A 41 -18.30 -18.70 -2.65
N ALA A 42 -16.96 -18.73 -2.63
CA ALA A 42 -16.19 -19.96 -2.60
C ALA A 42 -16.48 -20.82 -1.35
N ALA A 43 -16.72 -20.19 -0.19
CA ALA A 43 -17.11 -20.92 1.02
C ALA A 43 -18.52 -21.54 0.89
N THR A 44 -19.44 -20.92 0.14
CA THR A 44 -20.78 -21.51 -0.09
C THR A 44 -20.77 -22.70 -1.04
N GLU A 45 -19.78 -22.82 -1.93
CA GLU A 45 -19.61 -23.99 -2.80
C GLU A 45 -19.26 -25.25 -2.00
N ASN A 46 -18.47 -25.10 -0.92
CA ASN A 46 -18.14 -26.17 0.02
C ASN A 46 -17.69 -25.58 1.38
N LEU A 47 -18.58 -25.63 2.36
CA LEU A 47 -18.37 -25.07 3.71
C LEU A 47 -17.17 -25.70 4.44
N ASP A 48 -16.87 -26.97 4.14
CA ASP A 48 -15.80 -27.71 4.80
C ASP A 48 -14.47 -27.67 4.01
N ASN A 49 -14.36 -26.83 2.98
CA ASN A 49 -13.14 -26.71 2.19
C ASN A 49 -11.98 -26.12 3.05
N PRO A 50 -10.97 -26.93 3.44
CA PRO A 50 -9.94 -26.47 4.36
C PRO A 50 -9.05 -25.38 3.76
N LEU A 51 -8.86 -25.40 2.44
CA LEU A 51 -8.09 -24.38 1.72
C LEU A 51 -8.78 -23.04 1.79
N ILE A 52 -10.08 -22.97 1.46
CA ILE A 52 -10.84 -21.72 1.46
C ILE A 52 -10.97 -21.17 2.88
N ASN A 53 -11.19 -22.01 3.87
CA ASN A 53 -11.25 -21.59 5.27
C ASN A 53 -9.91 -20.98 5.74
N LYS A 54 -8.78 -21.65 5.45
CA LYS A 54 -7.44 -21.15 5.80
C LYS A 54 -7.06 -19.87 5.04
N LEU A 55 -7.45 -19.79 3.77
CA LEU A 55 -7.25 -18.61 2.94
C LEU A 55 -8.06 -17.43 3.48
N GLY A 56 -9.34 -17.65 3.81
CA GLY A 56 -10.22 -16.63 4.38
C GLY A 56 -9.67 -16.02 5.67
N MET A 57 -9.17 -16.85 6.61
CA MET A 57 -8.54 -16.35 7.84
C MET A 57 -7.27 -15.53 7.56
N SER A 58 -6.44 -15.98 6.62
CA SER A 58 -5.19 -15.29 6.28
C SER A 58 -5.47 -13.97 5.55
N PHE A 59 -6.47 -13.96 4.67
CA PHE A 59 -6.93 -12.78 3.97
C PHE A 59 -7.59 -11.77 4.91
N GLN A 60 -8.37 -12.20 5.91
CA GLN A 60 -8.94 -11.29 6.91
C GLN A 60 -7.85 -10.52 7.65
N SER A 61 -6.75 -11.20 8.01
CA SER A 61 -5.61 -10.56 8.65
C SER A 61 -4.93 -9.56 7.72
N LEU A 62 -4.68 -9.95 6.45
CA LEU A 62 -4.12 -9.05 5.43
C LEU A 62 -4.99 -7.79 5.26
N ALA A 63 -6.29 -7.96 5.06
CA ALA A 63 -7.21 -6.85 4.83
C ALA A 63 -7.26 -5.87 6.02
N MET A 64 -7.20 -6.39 7.25
CA MET A 64 -7.11 -5.55 8.45
C MET A 64 -5.81 -4.75 8.47
N THR A 65 -4.67 -5.41 8.22
CA THR A 65 -3.35 -4.75 8.18
C THR A 65 -3.33 -3.66 7.10
N MET A 66 -3.79 -3.94 5.87
CA MET A 66 -3.83 -2.96 4.78
C MET A 66 -4.73 -1.77 5.10
N HIS A 67 -5.91 -1.99 5.70
CA HIS A 67 -6.79 -0.89 6.09
C HIS A 67 -6.17 0.00 7.16
N MET A 68 -5.62 -0.58 8.23
CA MET A 68 -4.96 0.20 9.29
C MET A 68 -3.73 0.94 8.75
N HIS A 69 -2.96 0.31 7.86
CA HIS A 69 -1.81 0.92 7.21
C HIS A 69 -2.22 2.18 6.43
N MET A 70 -3.13 2.04 5.45
CA MET A 70 -3.61 3.18 4.65
C MET A 70 -4.27 4.26 5.51
N GLU A 71 -4.97 3.91 6.58
CA GLU A 71 -5.57 4.88 7.51
C GLU A 71 -4.50 5.70 8.24
N LYS A 72 -3.40 5.08 8.67
CA LYS A 72 -2.28 5.83 9.29
C LYS A 72 -1.59 6.74 8.29
N GLU A 73 -1.54 6.36 7.04
CA GLU A 73 -1.01 7.21 5.99
C GLU A 73 -1.92 8.41 5.73
N GLU A 74 -3.20 8.15 5.46
CA GLU A 74 -4.21 9.15 5.14
C GLU A 74 -4.48 10.15 6.26
N GLU A 75 -4.53 9.67 7.51
CA GLU A 75 -4.94 10.50 8.66
C GLU A 75 -3.75 11.10 9.42
N VAL A 76 -2.54 10.57 9.24
CA VAL A 76 -1.35 11.04 9.98
C VAL A 76 -0.21 11.41 9.05
N LEU A 77 0.32 10.47 8.27
CA LEU A 77 1.57 10.69 7.53
C LEU A 77 1.41 11.71 6.40
N PHE A 78 0.41 11.57 5.55
CA PHE A 78 0.13 12.47 4.43
C PHE A 78 -0.24 13.89 4.90
N PRO A 79 -1.03 14.08 5.98
CA PRO A 79 -1.18 15.39 6.60
C PRO A 79 0.15 16.00 7.07
N MET A 80 1.08 15.20 7.60
CA MET A 80 2.42 15.72 7.94
C MET A 80 3.20 16.15 6.69
N PHE A 81 3.09 15.42 5.57
CA PHE A 81 3.69 15.84 4.29
C PHE A 81 3.14 17.18 3.81
N GLN A 82 1.82 17.41 3.93
CA GLN A 82 1.24 18.71 3.59
C GLN A 82 1.80 19.83 4.47
N ARG A 83 1.98 19.59 5.77
CA ARG A 83 2.57 20.57 6.69
C ARG A 83 4.02 20.90 6.31
N ILE A 84 4.79 19.90 5.89
CA ILE A 84 6.15 20.09 5.37
C ILE A 84 6.11 20.93 4.08
N GLU A 85 5.21 20.65 3.15
CA GLU A 85 5.05 21.43 1.92
C GLU A 85 4.70 22.91 2.23
N ASP A 86 3.93 23.16 3.29
CA ASP A 86 3.58 24.50 3.78
C ASP A 86 4.72 25.19 4.56
N GLY A 87 5.89 24.56 4.69
CA GLY A 87 7.06 25.12 5.39
C GLY A 87 7.02 25.00 6.92
N LEU A 88 6.15 24.15 7.45
CA LEU A 88 6.03 23.92 8.89
C LEU A 88 7.04 22.87 9.34
N ASN A 89 7.78 23.17 10.41
CA ASN A 89 8.69 22.21 11.02
C ASN A 89 7.87 21.12 11.76
N THR A 90 8.09 19.86 11.40
CA THR A 90 7.46 18.69 12.01
C THR A 90 8.34 17.95 13.04
N GLU A 91 9.56 18.41 13.35
CA GLU A 91 10.47 17.79 14.35
C GLU A 91 9.82 17.60 15.73
N LYS A 92 8.90 18.49 16.13
CA LYS A 92 8.17 18.38 17.40
C LYS A 92 7.09 17.30 17.39
N PHE A 93 6.75 16.74 16.23
CA PHE A 93 5.78 15.68 16.04
C PHE A 93 6.55 14.38 15.80
N CYS A 94 6.49 13.47 16.78
CA CYS A 94 7.14 12.17 16.70
C CYS A 94 8.67 12.21 16.50
N GLY A 95 9.35 13.34 16.73
CA GLY A 95 10.79 13.46 16.51
C GLY A 95 11.21 13.62 15.05
N GLY A 96 10.31 14.07 14.17
CA GLY A 96 10.55 14.29 12.74
C GLY A 96 9.83 13.27 11.84
N ILE A 97 9.79 13.53 10.53
CA ILE A 97 9.03 12.73 9.57
C ILE A 97 9.59 11.31 9.36
N GLU A 98 10.89 11.12 9.62
CA GLU A 98 11.55 9.81 9.46
C GLU A 98 10.99 8.73 10.39
N ASN A 99 10.49 9.11 11.57
CA ASN A 99 9.96 8.14 12.52
C ASN A 99 8.64 7.49 12.07
N PRO A 100 7.59 8.24 11.66
CA PRO A 100 6.40 7.61 11.09
C PRO A 100 6.68 6.93 9.74
N ILE A 101 7.60 7.43 8.91
CA ILE A 101 8.03 6.73 7.68
C ILE A 101 8.58 5.34 8.00
N ARG A 102 9.48 5.21 8.99
CA ARG A 102 10.04 3.92 9.39
C ARG A 102 8.99 2.92 9.88
N VAL A 103 7.88 3.41 10.45
CA VAL A 103 6.75 2.54 10.81
C VAL A 103 6.08 2.01 9.54
N MET A 104 5.85 2.84 8.52
CA MET A 104 5.23 2.40 7.26
C MET A 104 6.13 1.39 6.52
N GLU A 105 7.43 1.66 6.41
CA GLU A 105 8.40 0.74 5.78
C GLU A 105 8.46 -0.64 6.46
N ASN A 106 8.24 -0.70 7.78
CA ASN A 106 8.15 -1.98 8.49
C ASN A 106 6.83 -2.69 8.20
N GLU A 107 5.74 -1.95 8.08
CA GLU A 107 4.44 -2.53 7.74
C GLU A 107 4.38 -3.01 6.29
N HIS A 108 5.09 -2.38 5.35
CA HIS A 108 5.27 -2.91 4.00
C HIS A 108 5.86 -4.32 4.02
N LYS A 109 6.91 -4.53 4.83
CA LYS A 109 7.51 -5.86 5.01
C LYS A 109 6.54 -6.85 5.65
N ASP A 110 5.73 -6.40 6.60
CA ASP A 110 4.70 -7.26 7.21
C ASP A 110 3.63 -7.65 6.18
N LEU A 111 3.23 -6.74 5.29
CA LEU A 111 2.31 -7.02 4.20
C LEU A 111 2.89 -8.02 3.18
N ASP A 112 4.18 -7.94 2.86
CA ASP A 112 4.86 -8.96 2.04
C ASP A 112 4.76 -10.35 2.69
N LEU A 113 4.99 -10.45 4.01
CA LEU A 113 4.87 -11.72 4.74
C LEU A 113 3.42 -12.26 4.73
N HIS A 114 2.41 -11.39 4.75
CA HIS A 114 1.02 -11.79 4.57
C HIS A 114 0.79 -12.44 3.19
N PHE A 115 1.31 -11.84 2.12
CA PHE A 115 1.20 -12.40 0.77
C PHE A 115 1.99 -13.68 0.58
N GLU A 116 3.20 -13.80 1.13
CA GLU A 116 3.96 -15.05 1.15
C GLU A 116 3.18 -16.19 1.82
N ARG A 117 2.44 -15.89 2.89
CA ARG A 117 1.56 -16.88 3.54
C ARG A 117 0.38 -17.26 2.64
N ILE A 118 -0.24 -16.30 1.97
CA ILE A 118 -1.33 -16.55 1.02
C ILE A 118 -0.84 -17.43 -0.13
N ARG A 119 0.29 -17.10 -0.76
CA ARG A 119 0.91 -17.92 -1.83
C ARG A 119 1.18 -19.34 -1.36
N ARG A 120 1.69 -19.53 -0.14
CA ARG A 120 1.88 -20.88 0.42
C ARG A 120 0.58 -21.65 0.59
N ILE A 121 -0.52 -20.99 0.98
CA ILE A 121 -1.84 -21.63 1.14
C ILE A 121 -2.42 -22.04 -0.22
N THR A 122 -2.26 -21.18 -1.23
CA THR A 122 -2.84 -21.38 -2.56
C THR A 122 -1.94 -22.20 -3.49
N ASN A 123 -0.79 -22.69 -2.98
CA ASN A 123 0.29 -23.29 -3.77
C ASN A 123 0.66 -22.42 -4.98
N ASP A 124 1.00 -21.17 -4.71
CA ASP A 124 1.28 -20.15 -5.71
C ASP A 124 0.10 -19.90 -6.68
N PHE A 125 -1.10 -19.79 -6.12
CA PHE A 125 -2.33 -19.58 -6.90
C PHE A 125 -2.54 -20.65 -7.99
N GLN A 126 -2.12 -21.89 -7.73
CA GLN A 126 -2.21 -22.97 -8.70
C GLN A 126 -3.66 -23.30 -9.03
N VAL A 127 -3.97 -23.31 -10.32
CA VAL A 127 -5.28 -23.72 -10.84
C VAL A 127 -5.23 -25.19 -11.26
N THR A 128 -6.17 -25.96 -10.75
CA THR A 128 -6.38 -27.40 -11.04
C THR A 128 -7.68 -27.58 -11.85
N PRO A 129 -7.91 -28.75 -12.47
CA PRO A 129 -9.20 -29.06 -13.12
C PRO A 129 -10.41 -28.91 -12.19
N GLU A 130 -10.22 -29.13 -10.89
CA GLU A 130 -11.24 -29.03 -9.85
C GLU A 130 -11.45 -27.59 -9.34
N THR A 131 -10.59 -26.64 -9.73
CA THR A 131 -10.70 -25.25 -9.30
C THR A 131 -11.91 -24.59 -9.96
N THR A 132 -12.84 -24.10 -9.14
CA THR A 132 -14.07 -23.44 -9.61
C THR A 132 -13.76 -22.06 -10.22
N PRO A 133 -14.64 -21.53 -11.09
CA PRO A 133 -14.47 -20.19 -11.65
C PRO A 133 -14.33 -19.10 -10.58
N VAL A 134 -15.08 -19.19 -9.47
CA VAL A 134 -15.02 -18.26 -8.34
C VAL A 134 -13.62 -18.24 -7.71
N VAL A 135 -13.03 -19.43 -7.49
CA VAL A 135 -11.68 -19.53 -6.91
C VAL A 135 -10.62 -19.03 -7.90
N LYS A 136 -10.79 -19.24 -9.21
CA LYS A 136 -9.88 -18.67 -10.22
C LYS A 136 -9.90 -17.14 -10.17
N GLU A 137 -11.09 -16.54 -10.14
CA GLU A 137 -11.22 -15.08 -10.03
C GLU A 137 -10.64 -14.57 -8.71
N LEU A 138 -10.87 -15.26 -7.59
CA LEU A 138 -10.27 -14.90 -6.31
C LEU A 138 -8.74 -14.84 -6.39
N TYR A 139 -8.13 -15.81 -7.05
CA TYR A 139 -6.67 -15.86 -7.24
C TYR A 139 -6.17 -14.72 -8.15
N GLU A 140 -6.95 -14.30 -9.15
CA GLU A 140 -6.61 -13.16 -10.00
C GLU A 140 -6.69 -11.83 -9.22
N VAL A 141 -7.72 -11.66 -8.38
CA VAL A 141 -7.86 -10.48 -7.51
C VAL A 141 -6.72 -10.41 -6.50
N LEU A 142 -6.38 -11.52 -5.83
CA LEU A 142 -5.28 -11.55 -4.87
C LEU A 142 -3.92 -11.26 -5.52
N ARG A 143 -3.70 -11.74 -6.76
CA ARG A 143 -2.47 -11.42 -7.52
C ARG A 143 -2.41 -9.95 -7.93
N SER A 144 -3.54 -9.38 -8.35
CA SER A 144 -3.62 -7.95 -8.68
C SER A 144 -3.32 -7.09 -7.45
N LEU A 145 -3.87 -7.46 -6.30
CA LEU A 145 -3.62 -6.78 -5.03
C LEU A 145 -2.14 -6.87 -4.59
N GLU A 146 -1.52 -8.04 -4.68
CA GLU A 146 -0.09 -8.24 -4.38
C GLU A 146 0.81 -7.41 -5.32
N ALA A 147 0.49 -7.42 -6.62
CA ALA A 147 1.27 -6.70 -7.62
C ALA A 147 1.18 -5.18 -7.44
N ASP A 148 -0.01 -4.65 -7.15
CA ASP A 148 -0.20 -3.22 -6.91
C ASP A 148 0.48 -2.78 -5.61
N LEU A 149 0.35 -3.55 -4.52
CA LEU A 149 1.00 -3.23 -3.25
C LEU A 149 2.51 -3.06 -3.43
N LYS A 150 3.16 -3.93 -4.21
CA LYS A 150 4.59 -3.80 -4.48
C LYS A 150 4.94 -2.48 -5.18
N ILE A 151 4.15 -2.10 -6.18
CA ILE A 151 4.35 -0.84 -6.92
C ILE A 151 4.07 0.36 -6.01
N HIS A 152 3.03 0.27 -5.19
CA HIS A 152 2.65 1.27 -4.18
C HIS A 152 3.80 1.49 -3.19
N SER A 153 4.28 0.45 -2.50
CA SER A 153 5.38 0.57 -1.54
C SER A 153 6.67 1.06 -2.21
N GLU A 154 7.00 0.60 -3.42
CA GLU A 154 8.14 1.10 -4.17
C GLU A 154 8.00 2.60 -4.48
N LYS A 155 6.81 3.06 -4.89
CA LYS A 155 6.52 4.47 -5.18
C LYS A 155 6.73 5.34 -3.96
N GLU A 156 6.31 4.87 -2.81
CA GLU A 156 6.45 5.60 -1.56
C GLU A 156 7.90 5.64 -1.07
N GLU A 157 8.54 4.49 -0.98
CA GLU A 157 9.89 4.34 -0.44
C GLU A 157 10.96 4.99 -1.33
N CYS A 158 10.78 4.91 -2.65
CA CYS A 158 11.78 5.42 -3.60
C CYS A 158 11.55 6.89 -3.99
N GLU A 159 10.31 7.38 -3.90
CA GLU A 159 9.97 8.72 -4.37
C GLU A 159 9.36 9.60 -3.27
N LEU A 160 8.21 9.21 -2.70
CA LEU A 160 7.45 10.09 -1.79
C LEU A 160 8.18 10.35 -0.47
N PHE A 161 8.62 9.30 0.22
CA PHE A 161 9.26 9.40 1.53
C PHE A 161 10.60 10.16 1.46
N PRO A 162 11.53 9.86 0.53
CA PRO A 162 12.76 10.64 0.39
C PRO A 162 12.50 12.11 0.11
N ALA A 163 11.47 12.40 -0.71
CA ALA A 163 11.11 13.75 -1.07
C ALA A 163 10.52 14.53 0.11
N ALA A 164 9.84 13.88 1.05
CA ALA A 164 9.34 14.48 2.29
C ALA A 164 10.48 14.80 3.27
N VAL A 165 11.37 13.82 3.51
CA VAL A 165 12.55 13.97 4.39
C VAL A 165 13.44 15.12 3.92
N MET A 166 13.73 15.18 2.63
CA MET A 166 14.56 16.24 2.04
C MET A 166 13.96 17.64 2.24
N ARG A 167 12.62 17.78 2.14
CA ARG A 167 11.93 19.06 2.34
C ARG A 167 11.89 19.46 3.82
N GLU A 168 11.62 18.53 4.74
CA GLU A 168 11.68 18.81 6.19
C GLU A 168 13.07 19.32 6.59
N ARG A 169 14.12 18.64 6.13
CA ARG A 169 15.51 19.03 6.41
C ARG A 169 15.83 20.46 5.97
N LYS A 170 15.39 20.87 4.77
CA LYS A 170 15.58 22.25 4.26
C LYS A 170 14.86 23.29 5.12
N ILE A 171 13.72 22.97 5.72
CA ILE A 171 12.97 23.86 6.61
C ILE A 171 13.73 24.05 7.91
N VAL A 172 14.31 22.98 8.46
CA VAL A 172 15.12 23.02 9.68
C VAL A 172 16.38 23.85 9.46
N GLU A 173 17.13 23.59 8.39
CA GLU A 173 18.37 24.31 8.05
C GLU A 173 18.13 25.83 7.92
N ARG A 174 17.06 26.24 7.22
CA ARG A 174 16.69 27.67 7.06
C ARG A 174 16.28 28.39 8.34
N ARG A 175 15.99 27.68 9.43
CA ARG A 175 15.65 28.28 10.73
C ARG A 175 16.86 28.46 11.65
N VAL A 176 17.99 27.87 11.30
CA VAL A 176 19.24 27.95 12.07
C VAL A 176 20.14 29.10 11.56
N GLU A 177 19.91 29.56 10.32
CA GLU A 177 20.48 30.79 9.74
C GLU A 177 19.73 32.06 10.19
#